data_AF-A0A2C6WLU3-F1
#
_entry.id   AF-A0A2C6WLU3-F1
#
_cell.length_a   1.000
_cell.length_b   1.000
_cell.length_c   1.000
_cell.angle_alpha   90.00
_cell.angle_beta   90.00
_cell.angle_gamma   90.00
#
_symmetry.space_group_name_H-M   'P 1'
#
loop_
_entity.id
_entity.type
_entity.pdbx_description
1 polymer ?
#
loop_
_entity_poly.entity_id
_entity_poly.type
_entity_poly.pdbx_seq_one_letter_code
_entity_poly.pdbx_strand_id
1 'polypeptide(L)'
;MSILDELNLKSLQKSKKIESLYNEIKIINEISEEYYTIKSKSNKLFEKLGERYPNGDISNTLDHTKTTFSIHNQKVINSLSNQKKNIKKEIQNLEEEIEDLKQQKAIEIQSDAEGRNKL
;
A
#
# COMPACT_ATOMS: atom_id res chain seq x y z
N MET A 1 27.60 -17.08 16.41
CA MET A 1 26.34 -16.31 16.44
C MET A 1 25.32 -17.21 17.10
N SER A 2 24.61 -16.76 18.14
CA SER A 2 23.64 -17.62 18.83
C SER A 2 22.34 -17.73 18.02
N ILE A 3 21.56 -18.79 18.27
CA ILE A 3 20.22 -18.94 17.68
C ILE A 3 19.33 -17.74 18.04
N LEU A 4 19.45 -17.24 19.28
CA LEU A 4 18.74 -16.04 19.74
C LEU A 4 19.13 -14.78 18.95
N ASP A 5 20.41 -14.61 18.62
CA ASP A 5 20.87 -13.48 17.79
C ASP A 5 20.28 -13.55 16.37
N GLU A 6 20.19 -14.77 15.81
CA GLU A 6 19.61 -14.98 14.48
C GLU A 6 18.11 -14.69 14.46
N LEU A 7 17.36 -15.17 15.46
CA LEU A 7 15.92 -14.89 15.60
C LEU A 7 15.65 -13.39 15.78
N ASN A 8 16.48 -12.70 16.59
CA ASN A 8 16.39 -11.25 16.76
C ASN A 8 16.66 -10.52 15.44
N LEU A 9 17.69 -10.93 14.69
CA LEU A 9 18.04 -10.30 13.42
C LEU A 9 16.91 -10.45 12.40
N LYS A 10 16.32 -11.65 12.30
CA LYS A 10 15.17 -11.92 11.41
C LYS A 10 13.96 -11.07 11.80
N SER A 11 13.61 -11.01 13.09
CA SER A 11 12.49 -10.20 13.57
C SER A 11 12.70 -8.70 13.29
N LEU A 12 13.92 -8.19 13.48
CA LEU A 12 14.27 -6.81 13.19
C LEU A 12 14.17 -6.50 11.69
N GLN A 13 14.66 -7.39 10.83
CA GLN A 13 14.57 -7.24 9.37
C GLN A 13 13.12 -7.17 8.90
N LYS A 14 12.26 -8.06 9.40
CA LYS A 14 10.82 -8.05 9.10
C LYS A 14 10.14 -6.77 9.59
N SER A 15 10.48 -6.32 10.79
CA SER A 15 9.94 -5.06 11.36
C SER A 15 10.31 -3.84 10.50
N LYS A 16 11.57 -3.76 10.04
CA LYS A 16 12.00 -2.70 9.10
C LYS A 16 11.28 -2.77 7.76
N LYS A 17 10.99 -3.98 7.27
CA LYS A 17 10.21 -4.17 6.05
C LYS A 17 8.78 -3.67 6.23
N ILE A 18 8.12 -3.97 7.36
CA ILE A 18 6.79 -3.44 7.70
C ILE A 18 6.79 -1.90 7.71
N GLU A 19 7.79 -1.27 8.34
CA GLU A 19 7.91 0.19 8.36
C GLU A 19 8.02 0.78 6.94
N SER A 20 8.84 0.16 6.09
CA SER A 20 8.98 0.53 4.68
C SER A 20 7.65 0.42 3.92
N LEU A 21 6.89 -0.66 4.15
CA LEU A 21 5.57 -0.87 3.54
C LEU A 21 4.53 0.15 4.03
N TYR A 22 4.57 0.58 5.29
CA TYR A 22 3.70 1.67 5.77
C TYR A 22 4.03 3.01 5.10
N ASN A 23 5.31 3.30 4.86
CA ASN A 23 5.71 4.48 4.10
C ASN A 23 5.20 4.41 2.66
N GLU A 24 5.22 3.25 2.03
CA GLU A 24 4.65 3.06 0.68
C GLU A 24 3.12 3.29 0.68
N ILE A 25 2.39 2.79 1.68
CA ILE A 25 0.96 3.09 1.84
C ILE A 25 0.72 4.60 1.95
N LYS A 26 1.57 5.32 2.69
CA LYS A 26 1.47 6.78 2.83
C LYS A 26 1.59 7.47 1.47
N ILE A 27 2.62 7.11 0.70
CA ILE A 27 2.85 7.64 -0.66
C ILE A 27 1.65 7.34 -1.57
N ILE A 28 1.11 6.11 -1.53
CA ILE A 28 -0.07 5.73 -2.31
C ILE A 28 -1.28 6.62 -1.96
N ASN A 29 -1.47 6.96 -0.69
CA ASN A 29 -2.57 7.85 -0.29
C ASN A 29 -2.37 9.27 -0.82
N GLU A 30 -1.16 9.82 -0.71
CA GLU A 30 -0.81 11.14 -1.23
C GLU A 30 -1.09 11.21 -2.75
N ILE A 31 -0.61 10.22 -3.51
CA ILE A 31 -0.88 10.13 -4.95
C ILE A 31 -2.38 10.00 -5.24
N SER A 32 -3.11 9.19 -4.46
CA SER A 32 -4.56 9.02 -4.66
C SER A 32 -5.31 10.34 -4.47
N GLU A 33 -4.94 11.13 -3.46
CA GLU A 33 -5.51 12.46 -3.19
C GLU A 33 -5.25 13.45 -4.33
N GLU A 34 -4.04 13.43 -4.91
CA GLU A 34 -3.72 14.22 -6.10
C GLU A 34 -4.60 13.82 -7.29
N TYR A 35 -4.79 12.52 -7.54
CA TYR A 35 -5.67 12.05 -8.61
C TYR A 35 -7.14 12.44 -8.41
N TYR A 36 -7.65 12.43 -7.17
CA TYR A 36 -8.98 12.95 -6.86
C TYR A 36 -9.08 14.45 -7.14
N THR A 37 -8.04 15.21 -6.81
CA THR A 37 -7.97 16.65 -7.09
C THR A 37 -7.96 16.93 -8.59
N ILE A 38 -7.14 16.21 -9.35
CA ILE A 38 -7.09 16.32 -10.82
C ILE A 38 -8.45 15.94 -11.41
N LYS A 39 -9.10 14.86 -10.93
CA LYS A 39 -10.45 14.48 -11.36
C LYS A 39 -11.43 15.64 -11.24
N SER A 40 -11.47 16.25 -10.06
CA SER A 40 -12.39 17.34 -9.75
C SER A 40 -12.14 18.56 -10.65
N LYS A 41 -10.86 18.96 -10.81
CA LYS A 41 -10.48 20.10 -11.66
C LYS A 41 -10.80 19.84 -13.13
N SER A 42 -10.51 18.64 -13.63
CA SER A 42 -10.82 18.26 -15.01
C SER A 42 -12.32 18.22 -15.27
N ASN A 43 -13.13 17.71 -14.34
CA ASN A 43 -14.60 17.72 -14.48
C ASN A 43 -15.15 19.14 -14.61
N LYS A 44 -14.69 20.08 -13.78
CA LYS A 44 -15.05 21.50 -13.89
C LYS A 44 -14.63 22.11 -15.23
N LEU A 45 -13.47 21.71 -15.75
CA LEU A 45 -13.02 22.16 -17.07
C LEU A 45 -13.92 21.62 -18.18
N PHE A 46 -14.26 20.32 -18.14
CA PHE A 46 -15.18 19.71 -19.11
C PHE A 46 -16.56 20.37 -19.07
N GLU A 47 -17.09 20.71 -17.90
CA GLU A 47 -18.36 21.45 -17.76
C GLU A 47 -18.30 22.80 -18.47
N LYS A 48 -17.29 23.64 -18.16
CA LYS A 48 -17.12 24.95 -18.79
C LYS A 48 -16.92 24.88 -20.30
N LEU A 49 -16.19 23.88 -20.78
CA LEU A 49 -16.00 23.67 -22.21
C LEU A 49 -17.29 23.22 -22.89
N GLY A 50 -18.10 22.39 -22.21
CA GLY A 50 -19.41 21.96 -22.72
C GLY A 50 -20.40 23.11 -22.81
N GLU A 51 -20.38 24.03 -21.84
CA GLU A 51 -21.17 25.27 -21.91
C GLU A 51 -20.74 26.17 -23.08
N ARG A 52 -19.44 26.25 -23.36
CA ARG A 52 -18.88 27.09 -24.43
C ARG A 52 -19.09 26.50 -25.82
N TYR A 53 -19.07 25.17 -25.94
CA TYR A 53 -19.18 24.43 -27.19
C TYR A 53 -20.30 23.39 -27.10
N PRO A 54 -21.57 23.83 -27.00
CA PRO A 54 -22.68 22.94 -26.68
C PRO A 54 -23.08 22.00 -27.82
N ASN A 55 -22.67 22.30 -29.06
CA ASN A 55 -23.05 21.54 -30.25
C ASN A 55 -21.88 21.43 -31.24
N GLY A 56 -21.96 20.43 -32.12
CA GLY A 56 -21.00 20.19 -33.21
C GLY A 56 -19.83 19.30 -32.81
N ASP A 57 -18.86 19.16 -33.71
CA ASP A 57 -17.76 18.19 -33.60
C ASP A 57 -16.90 18.38 -32.33
N ILE A 58 -16.80 19.62 -31.84
CA ILE A 58 -16.09 19.94 -30.60
C ILE A 58 -16.81 19.34 -29.38
N SER A 59 -18.14 19.38 -29.35
CA SER A 59 -18.94 18.78 -28.26
C SER A 59 -18.72 17.28 -28.20
N ASN A 60 -18.80 16.59 -29.34
CA ASN A 60 -18.58 15.14 -29.42
C ASN A 60 -17.15 14.76 -28.99
N THR A 61 -16.16 15.55 -29.41
CA THR A 61 -14.76 15.34 -29.02
C THR A 61 -14.57 15.55 -27.51
N LEU A 62 -15.26 16.54 -26.94
CA LEU A 62 -15.22 16.83 -25.51
C LEU A 62 -15.82 15.69 -24.68
N ASP A 63 -16.97 15.16 -25.09
CA ASP A 63 -17.63 14.02 -24.44
C ASP A 63 -16.77 12.75 -24.49
N HIS A 64 -16.16 12.48 -25.65
CA HIS A 64 -15.22 11.38 -25.79
C HIS A 64 -14.01 11.56 -24.86
N THR A 65 -13.41 12.76 -24.85
CA THR A 65 -12.24 13.07 -24.01
C THR A 65 -12.57 12.93 -22.52
N LYS A 66 -13.72 13.45 -22.09
CA LYS A 66 -14.23 13.34 -20.72
C LYS A 66 -14.39 11.88 -20.31
N THR A 67 -15.00 11.08 -21.18
CA THR A 67 -15.21 9.64 -20.95
C THR A 67 -13.87 8.90 -20.83
N THR A 68 -12.97 9.11 -21.79
CA THR A 68 -11.64 8.50 -21.81
C THR A 68 -10.84 8.89 -20.56
N PHE A 69 -10.85 10.17 -20.18
CA PHE A 69 -10.20 10.65 -18.96
C PHE A 69 -10.78 9.99 -17.70
N SER A 70 -12.11 9.90 -17.60
CA SER A 70 -12.79 9.26 -16.47
C SER A 70 -12.43 7.77 -16.33
N ILE A 71 -12.42 7.04 -17.43
CA ILE A 71 -12.04 5.61 -17.47
C ILE A 71 -10.59 5.42 -17.02
N HIS A 72 -9.65 6.21 -17.55
CA HIS A 72 -8.24 6.10 -17.18
C HIS A 72 -8.01 6.43 -15.72
N ASN A 73 -8.64 7.50 -15.22
CA ASN A 73 -8.53 7.87 -13.83
C ASN A 73 -9.08 6.78 -12.90
N GLN A 74 -10.22 6.18 -13.26
CA GLN A 74 -10.77 5.06 -12.48
C GLN A 74 -9.82 3.86 -12.47
N LYS A 75 -9.18 3.54 -13.59
CA LYS A 75 -8.18 2.46 -13.66
C LYS A 75 -6.99 2.72 -12.73
N VAL A 76 -6.47 3.96 -12.72
CA VAL A 76 -5.36 4.33 -11.84
C VAL A 76 -5.75 4.21 -10.37
N ILE A 77 -6.89 4.78 -9.97
CA ILE A 77 -7.38 4.69 -8.58
C ILE A 77 -7.59 3.23 -8.17
N ASN A 78 -8.16 2.39 -9.04
CA ASN A 78 -8.34 0.97 -8.76
C ASN A 78 -6.99 0.25 -8.60
N SER A 79 -6.00 0.59 -9.42
CA SER A 79 -4.64 0.03 -9.33
C SER A 79 -3.97 0.40 -8.00
N LEU A 80 -4.02 1.68 -7.62
CA LEU A 80 -3.48 2.17 -6.35
C LEU A 80 -4.17 1.51 -5.15
N SER A 81 -5.50 1.36 -5.22
CA SER A 81 -6.29 0.65 -4.19
C SER A 81 -5.88 -0.83 -4.08
N ASN A 82 -5.66 -1.51 -5.20
CA ASN A 82 -5.21 -2.90 -5.22
C ASN A 82 -3.79 -3.05 -4.66
N GLN A 83 -2.87 -2.16 -5.03
CA GLN A 83 -1.52 -2.13 -4.46
C GLN A 83 -1.57 -1.94 -2.95
N LYS A 84 -2.33 -0.97 -2.45
CA LYS A 84 -2.53 -0.75 -1.01
C LYS A 84 -3.10 -1.97 -0.30
N LYS A 85 -4.06 -2.69 -0.92
CA LYS A 85 -4.62 -3.92 -0.37
C LYS A 85 -3.56 -5.03 -0.28
N ASN A 86 -2.73 -5.19 -1.30
CA ASN A 86 -1.67 -6.20 -1.33
C ASN A 86 -0.61 -5.89 -0.26
N ILE A 87 -0.20 -4.63 -0.13
CA ILE A 87 0.76 -4.20 0.91
C ILE A 87 0.20 -4.49 2.30
N LYS A 88 -1.08 -4.18 2.55
CA LYS A 88 -1.72 -4.51 3.83
C LYS A 88 -1.67 -6.01 4.15
N LYS A 89 -1.90 -6.86 3.14
CA LYS A 89 -1.81 -8.31 3.31
C LYS A 89 -0.37 -8.76 3.59
N GLU A 90 0.61 -8.17 2.91
CA GLU A 90 2.02 -8.45 3.17
C GLU A 90 2.42 -8.06 4.60
N ILE A 91 1.97 -6.90 5.08
CA ILE A 91 2.18 -6.47 6.48
C ILE A 91 1.60 -7.50 7.45
N GLN A 92 0.34 -7.93 7.25
CA GLN A 92 -0.30 -8.94 8.10
C GLN A 92 0.50 -10.24 8.15
N ASN A 93 0.95 -10.74 7.00
CA ASN A 93 1.78 -11.95 6.95
C ASN A 93 3.11 -11.76 7.70
N LEU A 94 3.76 -10.60 7.55
CA LEU A 94 5.02 -10.31 8.25
C LEU A 94 4.82 -10.18 9.76
N GLU A 95 3.68 -9.65 10.21
CA GLU A 95 3.31 -9.58 11.63
C GLU A 95 3.11 -10.97 12.22
N GLU A 96 2.43 -11.88 11.51
CA GLU A 96 2.28 -13.29 11.90
C GLU A 96 3.64 -13.98 12.00
N GLU A 97 4.51 -13.83 10.98
CA GLU A 97 5.86 -14.40 11.00
C GLU A 97 6.72 -13.86 12.15
N ILE A 98 6.55 -12.59 12.54
CA ILE A 98 7.24 -12.02 13.71
C ILE A 98 6.74 -12.68 15.00
N GLU A 99 5.45 -12.97 15.11
CA GLU A 99 4.89 -13.63 16.28
C GLU A 99 5.39 -15.08 16.42
N ASP A 100 5.47 -15.81 15.30
CA ASP A 100 6.08 -17.15 15.27
C ASP A 100 7.56 -17.11 15.73
N LEU A 101 8.32 -16.11 15.28
CA LEU A 101 9.70 -15.91 15.72
C LEU A 101 9.81 -15.61 17.22
N LYS A 102 8.85 -14.89 17.81
CA LYS A 102 8.82 -14.65 19.26
C LYS A 102 8.54 -15.93 20.03
N GLN A 103 7.63 -16.77 19.55
CA GLN A 103 7.35 -18.08 20.16
C GLN A 103 8.58 -18.99 20.11
N GLN A 104 9.25 -19.07 18.96
CA GLN A 104 10.51 -19.80 18.82
C GLN A 104 11.58 -19.27 19.80
N LYS A 105 11.71 -17.95 19.90
CA LYS A 105 12.63 -17.32 20.86
C LYS A 105 12.32 -17.69 22.30
N ALA A 106 11.05 -17.76 22.69
CA ALA A 106 10.65 -18.17 24.04
C ALA A 106 11.03 -19.63 24.34
N ILE A 107 10.86 -20.53 23.37
CA ILE A 107 11.25 -21.94 23.48
C ILE A 107 12.77 -22.06 23.66
N GLU A 108 13.55 -21.34 22.86
CA GLU A 108 15.03 -21.36 22.96
C GLU A 108 15.52 -20.85 24.32
N ILE A 109 14.92 -19.75 24.83
CA ILE A 109 15.26 -19.23 26.16
C ILE A 109 14.95 -20.27 27.26
N GLN A 110 13.82 -20.97 27.16
CA GLN A 110 13.44 -21.98 28.14
C GLN A 110 14.36 -23.20 28.09
N SER A 111 14.69 -23.69 26.89
CA SER A 111 15.62 -24.80 26.67
C SER A 111 17.00 -24.49 27.26
N ASP A 112 17.52 -23.28 27.00
CA ASP A 112 18.78 -22.81 27.56
C ASP A 112 18.76 -22.74 29.10
N ALA A 113 17.63 -22.34 29.69
CA ALA A 113 17.48 -22.25 31.14
C ALA A 113 17.40 -23.65 31.80
N GLU A 114 16.67 -24.59 31.19
CA GLU A 114 16.56 -25.97 31.66
C GLU A 114 17.87 -26.76 31.50
N GLY A 115 18.63 -26.51 30.44
CA GLY A 115 19.95 -27.10 30.22
C GLY A 115 21.00 -26.65 31.24
N ARG A 116 20.92 -25.40 31.71
CA ARG A 116 21.82 -24.87 32.75
C ARG A 116 21.50 -25.36 34.17
N ASN A 117 20.25 -25.74 34.45
CA ASN A 117 19.84 -26.27 35.75
C ASN A 117 20.15 -27.77 35.96
N LYS A 118 20.64 -28.47 34.92
CA LYS A 118 21.02 -29.89 34.97
C LYS A 118 22.54 -30.11 35.08
N LEU A 119 23.33 -29.04 35.18
CA LEU A 119 24.78 -29.03 35.36
C LEU A 119 25.13 -28.48 36.74
#